data_AF-A0A6C0BG24-F1
#
_entry.id   AF-A0A6C0BG24-F1
#
_cell.length_a   1.000
_cell.length_b   1.000
_cell.length_c   1.000
_cell.angle_alpha   90.00
_cell.angle_beta   90.00
_cell.angle_gamma   90.00
#
_symmetry.space_group_name_H-M   'P 1'
#
loop_
_entity.id
_entity.type
_entity.pdbx_description
1 polymer ?
#
loop_
_entity_poly.entity_id
_entity_poly.type
_entity_poly.pdbx_seq_one_letter_code
_entity_poly.pdbx_strand_id
1 'polypeptide(L)'
;MADFDSMFCEKCYNLYDITLKSTNINQVKKDIVIDYEDILTRIGNNKMVSSDELLAIDMKELTNNEFYKKMAKKGEIKKTLINLISDAENSDEQNQFYMICTNCGNNKVIPDDYKIMTKNLEGNSNVSYKVDTDDATYRLKTHMGPYKHTRNFNCPNKKCKTYTDDIAPDAICCRKNNTTYEILYVCCHCKTIKSL
;
A
#
# COMPACT_ATOMS: atom_id res chain seq x y z
N MET A 1 11.75 -9.46 -6.80
CA MET A 1 11.04 -9.98 -5.61
C MET A 1 10.64 -8.76 -4.81
N ALA A 2 9.34 -8.51 -4.63
CA ALA A 2 8.91 -7.42 -3.75
C ALA A 2 9.32 -7.78 -2.32
N ASP A 3 9.94 -6.83 -1.63
CA ASP A 3 10.44 -7.02 -0.27
C ASP A 3 9.22 -7.12 0.66
N PHE A 4 8.95 -8.29 1.24
CA PHE A 4 7.70 -8.55 1.97
C PHE A 4 7.50 -7.59 3.16
N ASP A 5 8.58 -7.11 3.75
CA ASP A 5 8.57 -6.14 4.84
C ASP A 5 8.01 -4.77 4.38
N SER A 6 7.99 -4.49 3.08
CA SER A 6 7.43 -3.24 2.55
C SER A 6 5.91 -3.14 2.66
N MET A 7 5.20 -4.22 2.97
CA MET A 7 3.73 -4.19 3.13
C MET A 7 3.29 -3.80 4.54
N PHE A 8 4.21 -3.80 5.50
CA PHE A 8 3.95 -3.50 6.90
C PHE A 8 4.43 -2.11 7.29
N CYS A 9 3.67 -1.48 8.18
CA CYS A 9 4.02 -0.20 8.74
C CYS A 9 5.27 -0.29 9.62
N GLU A 10 6.29 0.47 9.28
CA GLU A 10 7.56 0.52 10.03
C GLU A 10 7.40 0.98 11.48
N LYS A 11 6.32 1.71 11.80
CA LYS A 11 6.07 2.23 13.15
C LYS A 11 5.30 1.29 14.06
N CYS A 12 4.39 0.49 13.51
CA CYS A 12 3.46 -0.31 14.33
C CYS A 12 3.19 -1.71 13.78
N TYR A 13 3.87 -2.11 12.70
CA TYR A 13 3.77 -3.40 12.03
C TYR A 13 2.35 -3.79 11.59
N ASN A 14 1.41 -2.83 11.54
CA ASN A 14 0.12 -3.05 10.93
C ASN A 14 0.22 -2.99 9.40
N LEU A 15 -0.66 -3.68 8.70
CA LEU A 15 -0.67 -3.70 7.23
C LEU A 15 -0.97 -2.30 6.67
N TYR A 16 -0.26 -1.91 5.63
CA TYR A 16 -0.61 -0.75 4.82
C TYR A 16 -1.83 -1.05 3.94
N ASP A 17 -2.74 -0.10 3.84
CA ASP A 17 -3.83 -0.08 2.85
C ASP A 17 -3.49 0.90 1.71
N ILE A 18 -4.14 0.80 0.55
CA ILE A 18 -3.87 1.66 -0.61
C ILE A 18 -4.93 2.76 -0.68
N THR A 19 -4.47 4.01 -0.77
CA THR A 19 -5.34 5.18 -0.85
C THR A 19 -4.87 6.14 -1.94
N LEU A 20 -5.83 6.81 -2.58
CA LEU A 20 -5.62 7.98 -3.42
C LEU A 20 -5.50 9.27 -2.59
N LYS A 21 -5.96 9.22 -1.33
CA LYS A 21 -5.94 10.37 -0.42
C LYS A 21 -4.74 10.26 0.50
N SER A 22 -3.71 11.05 0.20
CA SER A 22 -2.69 11.32 1.19
C SER A 22 -3.33 12.00 2.40
N THR A 23 -3.54 11.23 3.47
CA THR A 23 -4.23 11.75 4.67
C THR A 23 -3.28 12.33 5.68
N ASN A 24 -1.98 12.35 5.42
CA ASN A 24 -0.97 13.07 6.22
C ASN A 24 0.33 13.28 5.42
N ILE A 25 0.23 13.75 4.18
CA ILE A 25 1.22 14.75 3.74
C ILE A 25 0.57 15.99 4.38
N ASN A 26 1.10 16.49 5.49
CA ASN A 26 1.90 17.71 5.39
C ASN A 26 2.33 17.91 3.95
N GLN A 27 1.36 18.24 3.08
CA GLN A 27 1.61 19.20 2.05
C GLN A 27 2.19 20.27 2.92
N VAL A 28 3.50 20.44 2.78
CA VAL A 28 4.05 21.76 2.83
C VAL A 28 3.14 22.49 1.85
N LYS A 29 1.96 22.96 2.33
CA LYS A 29 1.51 24.29 2.07
C LYS A 29 2.77 25.05 2.42
N LYS A 30 3.64 25.21 1.41
CA LYS A 30 4.41 26.42 1.32
C LYS A 30 3.34 27.46 1.60
N ASP A 31 3.55 28.28 2.62
CA ASP A 31 2.78 29.50 2.75
C ASP A 31 3.04 30.29 1.46
N ILE A 32 2.36 29.88 0.38
CA ILE A 32 2.35 30.54 -0.90
C ILE A 32 1.47 31.73 -0.58
N VAL A 33 2.12 32.84 -0.22
CA VAL A 33 1.46 34.13 -0.16
C VAL A 33 1.01 34.43 -1.58
N ILE A 34 -0.29 34.25 -1.83
CA ILE A 34 -0.87 34.40 -3.16
C ILE A 34 -1.01 35.89 -3.44
N ASP A 35 -0.15 36.41 -4.30
CA ASP A 35 -0.34 37.74 -4.88
C ASP A 35 -1.29 37.63 -6.08
N TYR A 36 -2.58 37.89 -5.81
CA TYR A 36 -3.62 37.87 -6.83
C TYR A 36 -3.38 38.89 -7.95
N GLU A 37 -2.73 40.02 -7.68
CA GLU A 37 -2.48 41.02 -8.73
C GLU A 37 -1.46 40.49 -9.72
N ASP A 38 -0.34 39.95 -9.23
CA ASP A 38 0.73 39.39 -10.06
C ASP A 38 0.24 38.21 -10.92
N ILE A 39 -0.48 37.24 -10.31
CA ILE A 39 -1.05 36.10 -11.02
C ILE A 39 -2.01 36.55 -12.13
N LEU A 40 -2.88 37.51 -11.83
CA LEU A 40 -3.84 38.02 -12.80
C LEU A 40 -3.17 38.79 -13.95
N THR A 41 -2.11 39.56 -13.67
CA THR A 41 -1.29 40.17 -14.74
C THR A 41 -0.50 39.15 -15.55
N ARG A 42 0.00 38.07 -14.94
CA ARG A 42 0.70 37.00 -15.68
C ARG A 42 -0.26 36.27 -16.62
N ILE A 43 -1.46 35.96 -16.16
CA ILE A 43 -2.52 35.34 -16.98
C ILE A 43 -2.97 36.29 -18.09
N GLY A 44 -3.18 37.57 -17.78
CA GLY A 44 -3.54 38.59 -18.78
C GLY A 44 -2.47 38.79 -19.87
N ASN A 45 -1.22 38.45 -19.57
CA ASN A 45 -0.07 38.55 -20.48
C ASN A 45 0.39 37.18 -21.05
N ASN A 46 -0.40 36.11 -20.90
CA ASN A 46 -0.04 34.74 -21.33
C ASN A 46 1.32 34.23 -20.80
N LYS A 47 1.70 34.61 -19.58
CA LYS A 47 2.90 34.06 -18.91
C LYS A 47 2.56 32.80 -18.14
N MET A 48 3.53 31.87 -18.04
CA MET A 48 3.41 30.65 -17.24
C MET A 48 3.17 30.98 -15.76
N VAL A 49 2.16 30.33 -15.19
CA VAL A 49 1.85 30.29 -13.75
C VAL A 49 2.05 28.85 -13.32
N SER A 50 2.69 28.64 -12.18
CA SER A 50 2.94 27.27 -11.70
C SER A 50 1.65 26.57 -11.27
N SER A 51 1.62 25.24 -11.40
CA SER A 51 0.48 24.41 -10.96
C SER A 51 0.18 24.60 -9.47
N ASP A 52 1.20 24.76 -8.63
CA ASP A 52 1.07 25.00 -7.19
C ASP A 52 0.36 26.33 -6.88
N GLU A 53 0.67 27.40 -7.64
CA GLU A 53 0.02 28.71 -7.49
C GLU A 53 -1.43 28.68 -7.96
N LEU A 54 -1.74 27.93 -9.02
CA LEU A 54 -3.11 27.82 -9.56
C LEU A 54 -4.05 27.09 -8.60
N LEU A 55 -3.57 26.02 -7.97
CA LEU A 55 -4.34 25.20 -7.03
C LEU A 55 -4.55 25.88 -5.67
N ALA A 56 -3.71 26.86 -5.33
CA ALA A 56 -3.85 27.64 -4.11
C ALA A 56 -4.95 28.72 -4.21
N ILE A 57 -5.41 29.07 -5.42
CA ILE A 57 -6.40 30.13 -5.65
C ILE A 57 -7.78 29.70 -5.16
N ASP A 58 -8.28 30.34 -4.08
CA ASP A 58 -9.70 30.28 -3.75
C ASP A 58 -10.49 31.22 -4.68
N MET A 59 -11.38 30.61 -5.48
CA MET A 59 -12.27 31.33 -6.39
C MET A 59 -13.21 32.31 -5.68
N LYS A 60 -13.52 32.10 -4.40
CA LYS A 60 -14.33 33.03 -3.60
C LYS A 60 -13.54 34.30 -3.27
N GLU A 61 -12.29 34.16 -2.83
CA GLU A 61 -11.40 35.28 -2.54
C GLU A 61 -11.06 36.06 -3.82
N LEU A 62 -10.83 35.35 -4.93
CA LEU A 62 -10.60 35.95 -6.24
C LEU A 62 -11.77 36.84 -6.68
N THR A 63 -13.01 36.37 -6.54
CA THR A 63 -14.19 37.17 -6.92
C THR A 63 -14.42 38.40 -6.05
N ASN A 64 -13.88 38.40 -4.82
CA ASN A 64 -13.98 39.51 -3.89
C ASN A 64 -12.87 40.55 -4.06
N ASN A 65 -11.74 40.18 -4.67
CA ASN A 65 -10.59 41.04 -4.92
C ASN A 65 -10.95 42.26 -5.80
N GLU A 66 -10.52 43.46 -5.38
CA GLU A 66 -10.80 44.72 -6.09
C GLU A 66 -10.18 44.76 -7.49
N PHE A 67 -9.00 44.18 -7.67
CA PHE A 67 -8.27 44.17 -8.94
C PHE A 67 -9.01 43.32 -9.98
N TYR A 68 -9.49 42.14 -9.57
CA TYR A 68 -10.34 41.29 -10.41
C TYR A 68 -11.65 41.96 -10.80
N LYS A 69 -12.26 42.73 -9.88
CA LYS A 69 -13.48 43.53 -10.17
C LYS A 69 -13.23 44.67 -11.15
N LYS A 70 -12.05 45.30 -11.11
CA LYS A 70 -11.64 46.41 -11.98
C LYS A 70 -11.20 45.97 -13.38
N MET A 71 -10.99 44.66 -13.62
CA MET A 71 -10.58 44.16 -14.92
C MET A 71 -11.70 44.11 -15.97
N ALA A 72 -11.39 44.62 -17.16
CA ALA A 72 -12.31 44.67 -18.30
C ALA A 72 -12.69 43.27 -18.84
N LYS A 73 -11.79 42.28 -18.75
CA LYS A 73 -11.93 40.93 -19.31
C LYS A 73 -12.20 39.83 -18.26
N LYS A 74 -12.96 40.15 -17.22
CA LYS A 74 -13.26 39.24 -16.10
C LYS A 74 -13.80 37.87 -16.52
N GLY A 75 -14.65 37.81 -17.55
CA GLY A 75 -15.29 36.56 -18.00
C GLY A 75 -14.34 35.62 -18.73
N GLU A 76 -13.41 36.16 -19.52
CA GLU A 76 -12.39 35.39 -20.25
C GLU A 76 -11.36 34.84 -19.27
N ILE A 77 -10.84 35.70 -18.37
CA ILE A 77 -9.85 35.31 -17.37
C ILE A 77 -10.39 34.22 -16.43
N LYS A 78 -11.67 34.30 -16.04
CA LYS A 78 -12.30 33.26 -15.22
C LYS A 78 -12.34 31.91 -15.94
N LYS A 79 -12.67 31.89 -17.23
CA LYS A 79 -12.70 30.65 -18.03
C LYS A 79 -11.29 30.07 -18.18
N THR A 80 -10.30 30.93 -18.45
CA THR A 80 -8.90 30.52 -18.55
C THR A 80 -8.39 29.94 -17.23
N LEU A 81 -8.71 30.57 -16.09
CA LEU A 81 -8.37 30.06 -14.77
C LEU A 81 -9.00 28.71 -14.47
N ILE A 82 -10.30 28.55 -14.77
CA ILE A 82 -10.99 27.28 -14.55
C ILE A 82 -10.37 26.17 -15.40
N ASN A 83 -10.03 26.46 -16.67
CA ASN A 83 -9.37 25.48 -17.53
C ASN A 83 -7.97 25.14 -17.02
N LEU A 84 -7.16 26.13 -16.64
CA LEU A 84 -5.82 25.90 -16.10
C LEU A 84 -5.83 25.14 -14.77
N ILE A 85 -6.82 25.40 -13.90
CA ILE A 85 -7.01 24.66 -12.66
C ILE A 85 -7.43 23.22 -12.99
N SER A 86 -8.37 23.03 -13.92
CA SER A 86 -8.82 21.69 -14.32
C SER A 86 -7.69 20.89 -14.98
N ASP A 87 -6.84 21.52 -15.79
CA ASP A 87 -5.67 20.89 -16.40
C ASP A 87 -4.60 20.55 -15.35
N ALA A 88 -4.43 21.40 -14.32
CA ALA A 88 -3.53 21.14 -13.19
C ALA A 88 -4.04 20.01 -12.28
N GLU A 89 -5.34 19.95 -12.00
CA GLU A 89 -5.99 18.87 -11.23
C GLU A 89 -5.92 17.52 -11.97
N ASN A 90 -5.98 17.53 -13.30
CA ASN A 90 -5.90 16.33 -14.13
C ASN A 90 -4.46 15.97 -14.56
N SER A 91 -3.44 16.68 -14.06
CA SER A 91 -2.06 16.35 -14.36
C SER A 91 -1.67 15.03 -13.67
N ASP A 92 -0.91 14.18 -14.38
CA ASP A 92 -0.49 12.85 -13.90
C ASP A 92 0.28 12.90 -12.56
N GLU A 93 0.82 14.06 -12.19
CA GLU A 93 1.50 14.30 -10.90
C GLU A 93 0.56 14.19 -9.68
N GLN A 94 -0.76 14.33 -9.84
CA GLN A 94 -1.72 14.19 -8.74
C GLN A 94 -2.33 12.78 -8.58
N ASN A 95 -2.16 11.89 -9.55
CA ASN A 95 -2.66 10.52 -9.49
C ASN A 95 -1.68 9.55 -8.82
N GLN A 96 -0.98 10.03 -7.79
CA GLN A 96 -0.03 9.20 -7.05
C GLN A 96 -0.75 8.39 -5.99
N PHE A 97 -0.56 7.07 -6.01
CA PHE A 97 -1.10 6.17 -4.98
C PHE A 97 -0.21 6.14 -3.75
N TYR A 98 -0.83 6.06 -2.58
CA TYR A 98 -0.15 5.98 -1.30
C TYR A 98 -0.52 4.70 -0.56
N MET A 99 0.44 4.16 0.17
CA MET A 99 0.20 3.20 1.23
C MET A 99 -0.05 3.94 2.54
N ILE A 100 -1.16 3.67 3.22
CA ILE A 100 -1.50 4.25 4.52
C ILE A 100 -1.75 3.20 5.58
N CYS A 101 -1.14 3.40 6.74
CA CYS A 101 -1.38 2.57 7.90
C CYS A 101 -2.65 3.05 8.59
N THR A 102 -3.69 2.21 8.60
CA THR A 102 -4.98 2.52 9.22
C THR A 102 -4.91 2.67 10.75
N ASN A 103 -3.84 2.18 11.38
CA ASN A 103 -3.66 2.24 12.83
C ASN A 103 -2.98 3.53 13.30
N CYS A 104 -1.83 3.89 12.71
CA CYS A 104 -1.03 5.04 13.16
C CYS A 104 -1.00 6.22 12.17
N GLY A 105 -1.66 6.10 11.02
CA GLY A 105 -1.71 7.15 9.99
C GLY A 105 -0.40 7.37 9.24
N ASN A 106 0.65 6.56 9.48
CA ASN A 106 1.88 6.60 8.69
C ASN A 106 1.57 6.31 7.23
N ASN A 107 2.19 7.02 6.30
CA ASN A 107 2.00 6.79 4.88
C ASN A 107 3.34 6.76 4.13
N LYS A 108 3.32 6.16 2.95
CA LYS A 108 4.42 6.20 1.99
C LYS A 108 3.92 6.15 0.56
N VAL A 109 4.71 6.69 -0.36
CA VAL A 109 4.42 6.67 -1.79
C VAL A 109 4.57 5.26 -2.35
N ILE A 110 3.66 4.86 -3.24
CA ILE A 110 3.77 3.61 -4.00
C ILE A 110 4.62 3.89 -5.25
N PRO A 111 5.75 3.19 -5.45
CA PRO A 111 6.53 3.29 -6.68
C PRO A 111 5.72 2.89 -7.92
N ASP A 112 6.01 3.47 -9.09
CA ASP A 112 5.27 3.21 -10.33
C ASP A 112 5.36 1.74 -10.79
N ASP A 113 6.41 1.03 -10.42
CA ASP A 113 6.62 -0.39 -10.71
C ASP A 113 6.06 -1.34 -9.63
N TYR A 114 5.36 -0.79 -8.63
CA TYR A 114 4.83 -1.58 -7.53
C TYR A 114 3.61 -2.40 -7.95
N LYS A 115 3.74 -3.72 -7.88
CA LYS A 115 2.69 -4.65 -8.29
C LYS A 115 1.61 -4.80 -7.21
N ILE A 116 0.49 -4.11 -7.39
CA ILE A 116 -0.64 -4.12 -6.44
C ILE A 116 -1.43 -5.44 -6.50
N MET A 117 -1.80 -5.89 -7.70
CA MET A 117 -2.60 -7.09 -7.88
C MET A 117 -2.13 -7.85 -9.12
N THR A 118 -2.09 -9.18 -9.03
CA THR A 118 -1.97 -10.05 -10.20
C THR A 118 -3.20 -10.92 -10.27
N LYS A 119 -3.98 -10.82 -11.36
CA LYS A 119 -5.01 -11.80 -11.66
C LYS A 119 -4.36 -12.98 -12.33
N ASN A 120 -4.42 -14.15 -11.71
CA ASN A 120 -4.09 -15.39 -12.41
C ASN A 120 -5.23 -15.72 -13.36
N LEU A 121 -4.92 -15.87 -14.65
CA LEU A 121 -5.91 -16.29 -15.64
C LEU A 121 -6.28 -17.75 -15.35
N GLU A 122 -7.57 -18.00 -15.11
CA GLU A 122 -8.13 -19.34 -14.98
C GLU A 122 -7.80 -20.14 -16.25
N GLY A 123 -7.27 -21.35 -16.08
CA GLY A 123 -6.86 -22.23 -17.19
C GLY A 123 -5.35 -22.46 -17.30
N ASN A 124 -4.53 -21.68 -16.60
CA ASN A 124 -3.12 -22.04 -16.40
C ASN A 124 -2.97 -22.84 -15.10
N SER A 125 -3.51 -24.06 -15.09
CA SER A 125 -3.31 -25.05 -14.01
C SER A 125 -1.84 -25.51 -13.87
N ASN A 126 -0.95 -24.98 -14.73
CA ASN A 126 0.50 -25.07 -14.63
C ASN A 126 1.14 -23.79 -14.09
N VAL A 127 0.37 -22.87 -13.50
CA VAL A 127 0.89 -22.21 -12.30
C VAL A 127 1.02 -23.36 -11.31
N SER A 128 2.18 -24.00 -11.33
CA SER A 128 2.76 -24.38 -10.08
C SER A 128 2.69 -23.09 -9.27
N TYR A 129 1.68 -22.96 -8.40
CA TYR A 129 1.96 -22.57 -7.04
C TYR A 129 3.32 -23.23 -6.82
N LYS A 130 4.36 -22.46 -6.50
CA LYS A 130 5.49 -23.11 -5.84
C LYS A 130 4.80 -23.81 -4.69
N VAL A 131 4.48 -25.08 -4.93
CA VAL A 131 3.79 -25.99 -4.05
C VAL A 131 4.47 -25.70 -2.77
N ASP A 132 3.76 -25.25 -1.73
CA ASP A 132 4.32 -24.95 -0.41
C ASP A 132 5.61 -25.77 -0.22
N THR A 133 6.75 -25.24 -0.60
CA THR A 133 8.05 -25.95 -0.64
C THR A 133 9.04 -25.12 0.12
N ASP A 134 8.67 -23.86 0.38
CA ASP A 134 9.24 -23.10 1.45
C ASP A 134 8.74 -23.66 2.77
N ASP A 135 9.67 -24.25 3.50
CA ASP A 135 9.53 -24.64 4.90
C ASP A 135 8.88 -23.52 5.73
N ALA A 136 9.11 -22.24 5.40
CA ALA A 136 8.52 -21.12 6.10
C ALA A 136 6.98 -21.15 6.09
N THR A 137 6.35 -21.48 4.97
CA THR A 137 4.89 -21.51 4.84
C THR A 137 4.28 -22.62 5.69
N TYR A 138 4.91 -23.79 5.76
CA TYR A 138 4.45 -24.88 6.62
C TYR A 138 4.58 -24.54 8.11
N ARG A 139 5.64 -23.83 8.49
CA ARG A 139 5.82 -23.36 9.88
C ARG A 139 4.68 -22.44 10.32
N LEU A 140 4.17 -21.59 9.42
CA LEU A 140 3.05 -20.70 9.73
C LEU A 140 1.73 -21.45 9.97
N LYS A 141 1.54 -22.62 9.37
CA LYS A 141 0.35 -23.45 9.58
C LYS A 141 0.17 -23.84 11.05
N THR A 142 1.23 -23.86 11.86
CA THR A 142 1.16 -24.05 13.33
C THR A 142 0.27 -23.04 14.06
N HIS A 143 0.03 -21.87 13.47
CA HIS A 143 -0.83 -20.82 14.02
C HIS A 143 -2.26 -20.85 13.47
N MET A 144 -2.58 -21.77 12.57
CA MET A 144 -3.87 -21.84 11.89
C MET A 144 -4.76 -22.89 12.54
N GLY A 145 -5.82 -22.43 13.22
CA GLY A 145 -6.79 -23.28 13.92
C GLY A 145 -7.52 -24.39 13.12
N PRO A 146 -7.75 -24.30 11.78
CA PRO A 146 -8.49 -25.36 11.09
C PRO A 146 -7.68 -26.64 10.81
N TYR A 147 -6.35 -26.62 10.99
CA TYR A 147 -5.54 -27.81 10.73
C TYR A 147 -5.67 -28.87 11.83
N LYS A 148 -5.47 -30.13 11.44
CA LYS A 148 -5.56 -31.25 12.38
C LYS A 148 -4.25 -31.41 13.14
N HIS A 149 -4.36 -31.53 14.46
CA HIS A 149 -3.26 -31.80 15.36
C HIS A 149 -3.13 -33.31 15.63
N THR A 150 -1.91 -33.77 15.87
CA THR A 150 -1.61 -35.12 16.31
C THR A 150 -0.61 -35.11 17.44
N ARG A 151 -0.85 -35.97 18.42
CA ARG A 151 0.12 -36.31 19.48
C ARG A 151 0.98 -37.52 19.11
N ASN A 152 0.61 -38.26 18.07
CA ASN A 152 1.38 -39.40 17.59
C ASN A 152 2.48 -38.93 16.63
N PHE A 153 3.38 -38.09 17.14
CA PHE A 153 4.46 -37.50 16.36
C PHE A 153 5.74 -37.43 17.20
N ASN A 154 6.81 -38.04 16.67
CA ASN A 154 8.15 -37.91 17.22
C ASN A 154 8.93 -36.89 16.39
N CYS A 155 9.26 -35.76 17.03
CA CYS A 155 9.98 -34.68 16.38
C CYS A 155 11.39 -35.14 15.98
N PRO A 156 11.85 -34.93 14.73
CA PRO A 156 13.22 -35.31 14.36
C PRO A 156 14.28 -34.42 15.04
N ASN A 157 13.89 -33.23 15.52
CA ASN A 157 14.78 -32.36 16.26
C ASN A 157 14.92 -32.80 17.72
N LYS A 158 16.03 -33.46 18.04
CA LYS A 158 16.37 -33.91 19.41
C LYS A 158 16.52 -32.77 20.43
N LYS A 159 16.71 -31.53 19.98
CA LYS A 159 16.77 -30.35 20.86
C LYS A 159 15.38 -29.77 21.17
N CYS A 160 14.29 -30.37 20.65
CA CYS A 160 12.94 -29.91 20.90
C CYS A 160 12.54 -30.09 22.37
N LYS A 161 11.72 -29.16 22.89
CA LYS A 161 11.16 -29.21 24.25
C LYS A 161 10.39 -30.48 24.55
N THR A 162 9.82 -31.12 23.54
CA THR A 162 9.16 -32.43 23.66
C THR A 162 10.07 -33.55 24.15
N TYR A 163 11.40 -33.41 24.02
CA TYR A 163 12.37 -34.39 24.51
C TYR A 163 13.03 -33.97 25.83
N THR A 164 12.98 -32.69 26.18
CA THR A 164 13.75 -32.12 27.30
C THR A 164 12.86 -31.79 28.50
N ASP A 165 11.63 -31.35 28.28
CA ASP A 165 10.75 -30.79 29.30
C ASP A 165 9.50 -31.66 29.60
N ASP A 166 9.49 -32.93 29.17
CA ASP A 166 8.35 -33.88 29.30
C ASP A 166 7.00 -33.32 28.81
N ILE A 167 7.05 -32.45 27.79
CA ILE A 167 5.85 -31.84 27.19
C ILE A 167 5.26 -32.81 26.18
N ALA A 168 3.93 -32.99 26.24
CA ALA A 168 3.20 -33.80 25.28
C ALA A 168 3.53 -33.36 23.83
N PRO A 169 3.91 -34.29 22.96
CA PRO A 169 4.18 -33.98 21.56
C PRO A 169 2.92 -33.41 20.90
N ASP A 170 3.09 -32.34 20.14
CA ASP A 170 2.04 -31.74 19.33
C ASP A 170 2.61 -31.33 17.97
N ALA A 171 1.91 -31.73 16.92
CA ALA A 171 2.26 -31.39 15.55
C ALA A 171 1.01 -31.29 14.69
N ILE A 172 1.06 -30.38 13.73
CA ILE A 172 0.04 -30.27 12.70
C ILE A 172 0.33 -31.24 11.57
N CYS A 173 -0.71 -31.90 11.09
CA CYS A 173 -0.68 -32.80 9.94
C CYS A 173 -1.39 -32.15 8.75
N CYS A 174 -0.68 -32.01 7.63
CA CYS A 174 -1.24 -31.51 6.38
C CYS A 174 -0.63 -32.21 5.17
N ARG A 175 -1.33 -32.20 4.03
CA ARG A 175 -0.76 -32.66 2.77
C ARG A 175 0.31 -31.69 2.29
N LYS A 176 1.38 -32.23 1.70
CA LYS A 176 2.44 -31.43 1.10
C LYS A 176 1.88 -30.54 -0.01
N ASN A 177 1.04 -31.10 -0.88
CA ASN A 177 0.35 -30.35 -1.91
C ASN A 177 -0.97 -31.02 -2.31
N ASN A 178 -1.71 -30.39 -3.21
CA ASN A 178 -2.97 -30.93 -3.72
C ASN A 178 -2.77 -32.07 -4.72
N THR A 179 -1.56 -32.30 -5.21
CA THR A 179 -1.24 -33.29 -6.26
C THR A 179 -0.61 -34.58 -5.72
N THR A 180 -0.20 -34.61 -4.46
CA THR A 180 0.42 -35.75 -3.79
C THR A 180 -0.37 -36.11 -2.53
N TYR A 181 -0.32 -37.38 -2.18
CA TYR A 181 -0.82 -37.90 -0.90
C TYR A 181 0.25 -37.89 0.19
N GLU A 182 1.40 -37.24 -0.05
CA GLU A 182 2.49 -37.12 0.92
C GLU A 182 2.03 -36.30 2.12
N ILE A 183 2.17 -36.87 3.31
CA ILE A 183 1.76 -36.24 4.56
C ILE A 183 2.97 -35.58 5.20
N LEU A 184 2.80 -34.33 5.60
CA LEU A 184 3.80 -33.53 6.28
C LEU A 184 3.34 -33.20 7.69
N TYR A 185 4.26 -33.35 8.63
CA TYR A 185 4.08 -33.01 10.03
C TYR A 185 4.93 -31.80 10.39
N VAL A 186 4.33 -30.84 11.08
CA VAL A 186 5.03 -29.64 11.58
C VAL A 186 4.91 -29.61 13.10
N CYS A 187 6.04 -29.67 13.81
CA CYS A 187 6.04 -29.59 15.26
C CYS A 187 5.57 -28.21 15.74
N CYS A 188 4.59 -28.16 16.65
CA CYS A 188 4.09 -26.89 17.19
C CYS A 188 5.10 -26.19 18.11
N HIS A 189 6.02 -26.94 18.72
CA HIS A 189 6.99 -26.42 19.70
C HIS A 189 8.26 -25.84 19.07
N CYS A 190 8.88 -26.57 18.14
CA CYS A 190 10.15 -26.18 17.53
C CYS A 190 10.05 -25.90 16.02
N LYS A 191 8.83 -25.95 15.46
CA LYS A 191 8.55 -25.67 14.03
C LYS A 191 9.36 -26.54 13.05
N THR A 192 9.87 -27.68 13.52
CA THR A 192 10.61 -28.63 12.67
C THR A 192 9.62 -29.43 11.84
N ILE A 193 9.96 -29.59 10.56
CA ILE A 193 9.14 -30.26 9.55
C ILE A 193 9.65 -31.69 9.34
N LYS A 194 8.73 -32.63 9.18
CA LYS A 194 9.00 -34.02 8.81
C LYS A 194 8.00 -34.45 7.74
N SER A 195 8.46 -34.90 6.58
CA SER A 195 7.60 -35.60 5.62
C SER A 195 7.73 -37.12 5.76
N LEU A 196 6.66 -37.84 5.41
CA LEU A 196 6.62 -39.30 5.29
C LEU A 196 6.61 -39.71 3.83
#